data_AF-A0A918KG81-F1
#
_entry.id   AF-A0A918KG81-F1
#
_cell.length_a   1.000
_cell.length_b   1.000
_cell.length_c   1.000
_cell.angle_alpha   90.00
_cell.angle_beta   90.00
_cell.angle_gamma   90.00
#
_symmetry.space_group_name_H-M   'P 1'
#
loop_
_entity.id
_entity.type
_entity.pdbx_description
1 polymer ?
#
loop_
_entity_poly.entity_id
_entity_poly.type
_entity_poly.pdbx_seq_one_letter_code
_entity_poly.pdbx_strand_id
1 'polypeptide(L)'
;MLQCQCLKIPVKPEKTETLLAWIGNLKDRKDEVLEALSSEGINDEAVFVSQEGDRHFLYLYSRSEDLEAAAMAFQQSNLAVDVEFKSILAECLDFPSALALNPVFYADGRERSVVCHP
;
A
#
# COMPACT_ATOMS: atom_id res chain seq x y z
N MET A 1 -11.47 -1.51 -15.28
CA MET A 1 -10.34 -2.44 -15.05
C MET A 1 -9.47 -1.79 -14.00
N LEU A 2 -9.17 -2.49 -12.91
CA LEU A 2 -8.31 -1.91 -11.89
C LEU A 2 -6.87 -1.81 -12.39
N GLN A 3 -6.26 -0.68 -12.14
CA GLN A 3 -4.83 -0.48 -12.22
C GLN A 3 -4.14 -1.22 -11.07
N CYS A 4 -2.86 -1.54 -11.26
CA CYS A 4 -2.05 -2.29 -10.31
C CYS A 4 -0.69 -1.62 -10.17
N GLN A 5 -0.27 -1.36 -8.94
CA GLN A 5 1.05 -0.82 -8.63
C GLN A 5 1.70 -1.62 -7.50
N CYS A 6 3.03 -1.74 -7.57
CA CYS A 6 3.83 -2.21 -6.46
C CYS A 6 5.08 -1.34 -6.36
N LEU A 7 5.37 -0.82 -5.16
CA LEU A 7 6.59 -0.08 -4.87
C LEU A 7 7.49 -0.94 -3.98
N LYS A 8 8.77 -1.06 -4.33
CA LYS A 8 9.82 -1.55 -3.43
C LYS A 8 10.53 -0.36 -2.81
N ILE A 9 10.44 -0.21 -1.50
CA ILE A 9 10.91 0.96 -0.77
C ILE A 9 11.94 0.52 0.27
N PRO A 10 13.18 1.00 0.22
CA PRO A 10 14.16 0.69 1.26
C PRO A 10 13.70 1.22 2.62
N VAL A 11 13.87 0.40 3.66
CA VAL A 11 13.65 0.81 5.05
C VAL A 11 14.96 1.38 5.58
N LYS A 12 14.89 2.49 6.31
CA LYS A 12 16.07 3.06 6.99
C LYS A 12 16.53 2.07 8.07
N PRO A 13 17.83 1.74 8.16
CA PRO A 13 18.32 0.63 8.99
C PRO A 13 17.82 0.66 10.44
N GLU A 14 17.89 1.83 11.08
CA GLU A 14 17.51 2.08 12.46
C GLU A 14 15.99 2.16 12.71
N LYS A 15 15.17 2.06 11.65
CA LYS A 15 13.71 2.21 11.71
C LYS A 15 12.95 0.93 11.44
N THR A 16 13.65 -0.17 11.19
CA THR A 16 13.05 -1.48 10.87
C THR A 16 12.08 -1.94 11.97
N GLU A 17 12.47 -1.87 13.23
CA GLU A 17 11.62 -2.30 14.35
C GLU A 17 10.38 -1.41 14.49
N THR A 18 10.54 -0.09 14.33
CA THR A 18 9.43 0.86 14.37
C THR A 18 8.40 0.57 13.27
N LEU A 19 8.86 0.31 12.05
CA LEU A 19 8.00 -0.07 10.93
C LEU A 19 7.24 -1.37 11.20
N LEU A 20 7.95 -2.42 11.64
CA LEU A 20 7.35 -3.73 11.92
C LEU A 20 6.34 -3.67 13.06
N ALA A 21 6.61 -2.89 14.11
CA ALA A 21 5.68 -2.67 15.22
C ALA A 21 4.40 -1.98 14.74
N TRP A 22 4.51 -0.93 13.91
CA TRP A 22 3.35 -0.24 13.37
C TRP A 22 2.50 -1.15 12.47
N ILE A 23 3.12 -1.88 11.54
CA ILE A 23 2.42 -2.87 10.69
C ILE A 23 1.74 -3.95 11.54
N GLY A 24 2.40 -4.40 12.61
CA GLY A 24 1.84 -5.36 13.56
C GLY A 24 0.51 -4.89 14.17
N ASN A 25 0.43 -3.61 14.53
CA ASN A 25 -0.76 -3.01 15.14
C ASN A 25 -1.93 -2.83 14.16
N LEU A 26 -1.67 -2.74 12.84
CA LEU A 26 -2.74 -2.62 11.84
C LEU A 26 -3.69 -3.82 11.83
N LYS A 27 -3.22 -5.00 12.25
CA LYS A 27 -4.05 -6.22 12.32
C LYS A 27 -5.24 -6.06 13.25
N ASP A 28 -5.05 -5.34 14.35
CA ASP A 28 -6.07 -5.08 15.36
C ASP A 28 -6.93 -3.84 15.02
N ARG A 29 -6.55 -3.08 13.98
CA ARG A 29 -7.21 -1.85 13.51
C ARG A 29 -7.77 -1.99 12.08
N LYS A 30 -8.10 -3.23 11.69
CA LYS A 30 -8.48 -3.54 10.30
C LYS A 30 -9.64 -2.68 9.78
N ASP A 31 -10.63 -2.39 10.60
CA ASP A 31 -11.80 -1.59 10.18
C ASP A 31 -11.42 -0.15 9.85
N GLU A 32 -10.50 0.45 10.62
CA GLU A 32 -9.95 1.78 10.34
C GLU A 32 -9.16 1.81 9.03
N VAL A 33 -8.35 0.77 8.78
CA VAL A 33 -7.62 0.62 7.52
C VAL A 33 -8.60 0.49 6.35
N LEU A 34 -9.66 -0.31 6.49
CA LEU A 34 -10.66 -0.49 5.43
C LEU A 34 -11.44 0.81 5.14
N GLU A 35 -11.73 1.60 6.18
CA GLU A 35 -12.35 2.93 6.01
C GLU A 35 -11.44 3.86 5.20
N ALA A 36 -10.14 3.91 5.53
CA ALA A 36 -9.16 4.69 4.80
C ALA A 36 -9.07 4.28 3.33
N LEU A 37 -8.80 2.99 3.06
CA LEU A 37 -8.70 2.46 1.70
C LEU A 37 -9.98 2.73 0.89
N SER A 38 -11.16 2.56 1.51
CA SER A 38 -12.44 2.86 0.85
C SER A 38 -12.60 4.34 0.53
N SER A 39 -12.13 5.24 1.40
CA SER A 39 -12.21 6.69 1.18
C SER A 39 -11.29 7.16 0.04
N GLU A 40 -10.22 6.42 -0.20
CA GLU A 40 -9.21 6.68 -1.24
C GLU A 40 -9.53 6.01 -2.57
N GLY A 41 -10.51 5.10 -2.61
CA GLY A 41 -10.82 4.30 -3.78
C GLY A 41 -9.85 3.14 -4.03
N ILE A 42 -9.06 2.76 -3.03
CA ILE A 42 -8.20 1.57 -3.08
C ILE A 42 -9.07 0.32 -2.87
N ASN A 43 -9.04 -0.59 -3.83
CA ASN A 43 -9.80 -1.84 -3.79
C ASN A 43 -9.07 -2.96 -3.04
N ASP A 44 -7.75 -3.03 -3.20
CA ASP A 44 -6.90 -4.03 -2.60
C ASP A 44 -5.56 -3.37 -2.24
N GLU A 45 -5.11 -3.54 -1.00
CA GLU A 45 -3.75 -3.15 -0.58
C GLU A 45 -3.09 -4.30 0.19
N ALA A 46 -1.79 -4.50 -0.06
CA ALA A 46 -0.97 -5.43 0.69
C ALA A 46 0.42 -4.85 0.94
N VAL A 47 0.87 -4.97 2.19
CA VAL A 47 2.20 -4.57 2.63
C VAL A 47 3.02 -5.81 2.94
N PHE A 48 4.20 -5.92 2.31
CA PHE A 48 5.17 -6.97 2.61
C PHE A 48 6.46 -6.33 3.11
N VAL A 49 7.18 -7.04 3.99
CA VAL A 49 8.53 -6.65 4.39
C VAL A 49 9.46 -7.81 4.08
N SER A 50 10.57 -7.52 3.42
CA SER A 50 11.63 -8.50 3.16
C SER A 50 12.97 -8.01 3.69
N GLN A 51 13.84 -8.96 4.00
CA GLN A 51 15.25 -8.72 4.23
C GLN A 51 16.02 -9.27 3.02
N GLU A 52 16.82 -8.43 2.37
CA GLU A 52 17.69 -8.81 1.26
C GLU A 52 19.14 -8.47 1.63
N GLY A 53 19.90 -9.47 2.06
CA GLY A 53 21.20 -9.26 2.68
C GLY A 53 21.06 -8.48 3.98
N ASP A 54 21.81 -7.38 4.09
CA ASP A 54 21.81 -6.53 5.30
C ASP A 54 20.78 -5.38 5.23
N ARG A 55 19.92 -5.36 4.21
CA ARG A 55 18.92 -4.29 4.00
C ARG A 55 17.49 -4.83 4.11
N HIS A 56 16.61 -3.99 4.64
CA HIS A 56 15.17 -4.26 4.67
C HIS A 56 14.44 -3.44 3.62
N PHE A 57 13.38 -4.01 3.07
CA PHE A 57 12.53 -3.38 2.07
C PHE A 57 11.05 -3.57 2.44
N LEU A 58 10.28 -2.50 2.28
CA LEU A 58 8.82 -2.56 2.28
C LEU A 58 8.33 -2.65 0.83
N TYR A 59 7.38 -3.54 0.59
CA TYR A 59 6.65 -3.63 -0.68
C TYR A 59 5.23 -3.18 -0.44
N LEU A 60 4.84 -2.08 -1.10
CA LEU A 60 3.49 -1.55 -1.05
C LEU A 60 2.79 -1.89 -2.36
N TYR A 61 1.87 -2.85 -2.29
CA TYR A 61 1.03 -3.25 -3.41
C TYR A 61 -0.35 -2.63 -3.27
N SER A 62 -0.83 -1.95 -4.30
CA SER A 62 -2.16 -1.33 -4.29
C SER A 62 -2.87 -1.49 -5.64
N ARG A 63 -4.20 -1.62 -5.60
CA ARG A 63 -5.09 -1.64 -6.77
C ARG A 63 -6.21 -0.62 -6.62
N SER A 64 -6.48 0.12 -7.68
CA SER A 64 -7.56 1.10 -7.78
C SER A 64 -8.02 1.24 -9.22
N GLU A 65 -9.23 1.76 -9.45
CA GLU A 65 -9.65 2.20 -10.79
C GLU A 65 -8.78 3.35 -11.32
N ASP A 66 -8.30 4.20 -10.40
CA ASP A 66 -7.44 5.35 -10.66
C ASP A 66 -6.45 5.51 -9.50
N LEU A 67 -5.20 5.09 -9.73
CA LEU A 67 -4.14 5.18 -8.71
C LEU A 67 -3.66 6.62 -8.48
N GLU A 68 -3.78 7.51 -9.46
CA GLU A 68 -3.40 8.91 -9.29
C GLU A 68 -4.41 9.63 -8.39
N ALA A 69 -5.71 9.42 -8.66
CA ALA A 69 -6.77 9.93 -7.80
C ALA A 69 -6.67 9.37 -6.37
N ALA A 70 -6.39 8.07 -6.22
CA ALA A 70 -6.22 7.46 -4.91
C ALA A 70 -5.01 8.03 -4.15
N ALA A 71 -3.87 8.23 -4.82
CA ALA A 71 -2.71 8.87 -4.22
C ALA A 71 -3.03 10.31 -3.75
N MET A 72 -3.79 11.08 -4.54
CA MET A 72 -4.23 12.41 -4.15
C MET A 72 -5.17 12.37 -2.93
N ALA A 73 -6.11 11.43 -2.89
CA ALA A 73 -7.01 11.23 -1.75
C ALA A 73 -6.23 10.87 -0.48
N PHE A 74 -5.28 9.94 -0.56
CA PHE A 74 -4.37 9.60 0.54
C PHE A 74 -3.64 10.85 1.04
N GLN A 75 -3.04 11.66 0.15
CA GLN A 75 -2.33 12.89 0.55
C GLN A 75 -3.24 13.87 1.30
N GLN A 76 -4.52 13.94 0.96
CA GLN A 76 -5.51 14.84 1.58
C GLN A 76 -6.21 14.24 2.81
N SER A 77 -6.09 12.92 3.04
CA SER A 77 -6.75 12.23 4.15
C SER A 77 -6.29 12.74 5.52
N ASN A 78 -7.27 12.87 6.43
CA ASN A 78 -7.07 13.21 7.84
C ASN A 78 -7.47 12.05 8.78
N LEU A 79 -7.72 10.85 8.22
CA LEU A 79 -7.96 9.67 9.04
C LEU A 79 -6.70 9.34 9.84
N ALA A 80 -6.86 8.87 11.07
CA ALA A 80 -5.74 8.69 11.98
C ALA A 80 -4.69 7.72 11.42
N VAL A 81 -5.13 6.58 10.88
CA VAL A 81 -4.25 5.60 10.21
C VAL A 81 -3.47 6.20 9.04
N ASP A 82 -4.04 7.09 8.24
CA ASP A 82 -3.34 7.71 7.09
C ASP A 82 -2.33 8.76 7.54
N VAL A 83 -2.69 9.54 8.57
CA VAL A 83 -1.76 10.49 9.20
C VAL A 83 -0.56 9.75 9.77
N GLU A 84 -0.81 8.64 10.48
CA GLU A 84 0.26 7.77 10.98
C GLU A 84 1.07 7.14 9.84
N PHE A 85 0.41 6.67 8.78
CA PHE A 85 1.12 6.05 7.66
C PHE A 85 2.02 7.07 6.95
N LYS A 86 1.57 8.31 6.75
CA LYS A 86 2.41 9.42 6.23
C LYS A 86 3.65 9.65 7.10
N SER A 87 3.49 9.62 8.42
CA SER A 87 4.62 9.69 9.36
C SER A 87 5.56 8.50 9.19
N ILE A 88 5.04 7.27 9.06
CA ILE A 88 5.86 6.07 8.81
C ILE A 88 6.62 6.17 7.48
N LEU A 89 5.97 6.61 6.40
CA LEU A 89 6.61 6.83 5.11
C LEU A 89 7.78 7.83 5.23
N ALA A 90 7.57 8.95 5.93
CA ALA A 90 8.59 9.98 6.10
C ALA A 90 9.74 9.55 7.02
N GLU A 91 9.41 8.93 8.15
CA GLU A 91 10.36 8.59 9.21
C GLU A 91 11.13 7.31 8.91
N CYS A 92 10.43 6.25 8.46
CA CYS A 92 10.98 4.90 8.39
C CYS A 92 11.48 4.50 7.00
N LEU A 93 10.95 5.11 5.94
CA LEU A 93 11.25 4.69 4.57
C LEU A 93 12.14 5.70 3.85
N ASP A 94 13.03 5.20 3.00
CA ASP A 94 13.80 5.97 2.04
C ASP A 94 13.01 6.06 0.72
N PHE A 95 11.91 6.82 0.76
CA PHE A 95 10.99 6.96 -0.37
C PHE A 95 11.63 7.54 -1.64
N PRO A 96 12.60 8.49 -1.59
CA PRO A 96 13.33 8.92 -2.78
C PRO A 96 14.07 7.80 -3.52
N SER A 97 14.43 6.73 -2.81
CA SER A 97 15.05 5.52 -3.37
C SER A 97 14.03 4.42 -3.71
N ALA A 98 12.73 4.72 -3.65
CA ALA A 98 11.68 3.76 -4.01
C ALA A 98 11.77 3.37 -5.49
N LEU A 99 11.51 2.10 -5.77
CA LEU A 99 11.45 1.56 -7.11
C LEU A 99 10.03 1.12 -7.42
N ALA A 100 9.42 1.72 -8.44
CA ALA A 100 8.18 1.20 -9.01
C ALA A 100 8.47 -0.10 -9.75
N LEU A 101 7.84 -1.19 -9.32
CA LEU A 101 7.95 -2.50 -9.97
C LEU A 101 6.95 -2.57 -11.12
N ASN A 102 7.42 -2.96 -12.30
CA ASN A 102 6.54 -3.14 -13.45
C ASN A 102 5.72 -4.42 -13.29
N PRO A 103 4.37 -4.36 -13.22
CA PRO A 103 3.56 -5.55 -13.16
C PRO A 103 3.63 -6.28 -14.51
N VAL A 104 4.11 -7.52 -14.49
CA VAL A 104 4.16 -8.38 -15.70
C VAL A 104 2.84 -9.12 -15.92
N PHE A 105 2.09 -9.38 -14.84
CA PHE A 105 0.77 -10.02 -14.87
C PHE A 105 -0.02 -9.66 -13.62
N TYR A 106 -1.33 -9.40 -13.80
CA TYR A 106 -2.33 -9.36 -12.74
C TYR A 106 -3.69 -9.70 -13.36
N ALA A 107 -4.64 -10.13 -12.55
CA ALA A 107 -5.98 -10.46 -12.99
C ALA A 107 -7.00 -10.05 -11.93
N ASP A 108 -8.16 -9.56 -12.35
CA ASP A 108 -9.29 -9.33 -11.47
C ASP A 108 -10.31 -10.46 -11.59
N GLY A 109 -10.50 -11.24 -10.52
CA GLY A 109 -11.49 -12.31 -10.51
C GLY A 109 -12.93 -11.83 -10.73
N ARG A 110 -13.23 -10.55 -10.46
CA ARG A 110 -14.57 -9.96 -10.64
C ARG A 110 -14.90 -9.69 -12.10
N GLU A 111 -13.90 -9.53 -12.96
CA GLU A 111 -14.10 -9.32 -14.41
C GLU A 111 -14.74 -10.54 -15.08
N ARG A 112 -14.64 -11.72 -14.46
CA ARG A 112 -15.24 -12.96 -14.98
C ARG A 112 -16.77 -12.99 -14.92
N SER A 113 -17.39 -12.13 -14.11
CA SER A 113 -18.84 -12.15 -13.85
C SER A 113 -19.68 -11.27 -14.79
N VAL A 114 -19.07 -10.56 -15.74
CA VAL A 114 -19.79 -9.61 -16.62
C VAL A 114 -20.37 -10.27 -17.89
N VAL A 115 -20.22 -11.59 -18.06
CA VAL A 115 -20.86 -12.32 -19.17
C VAL A 115 -22.17 -12.95 -18.69
N CYS A 116 -23.19 -12.12 -18.43
CA CYS A 116 -24.58 -12.56 -18.40
C CYS A 116 -25.22 -12.20 -19.75
N HIS A 117 -25.34 -13.18 -20.65
CA HIS A 117 -26.20 -13.06 -21.84
C HIS A 117 -27.65 -13.43 -21.47
N PRO A 118 -28.65 -12.62 -21.83
CA PRO A 118 -29.87 -13.13 -22.44
C PRO A 118 -29.69 -13.37 -23.94
#